data_AF-A0A9F2WLL0-F1
#
_entry.id   AF-A0A9F2WLL0-F1
#
_cell.length_a   1.000
_cell.length_b   1.000
_cell.length_c   1.000
_cell.angle_alpha   90.00
_cell.angle_beta   90.00
_cell.angle_gamma   90.00
#
_symmetry.space_group_name_H-M   'P 1'
#
loop_
_entity.id
_entity.type
_entity.pdbx_description
1 polymer ?
#
loop_
_entity_poly.entity_id
_entity_poly.type
_entity_poly.pdbx_seq_one_letter_code
_entity_poly.pdbx_strand_id
1 'polypeptide(L)'
;MTSLYLKRLLDQARRKEVNYITRYIASLTVQPEKNTAITQTWLKAVHAKKDSCSRAFCIKVIEEKRKKKRQSNARETIESVGRRIPYNIIRLIDENGTDKGEMHRGNVLRIMDERGMNLILLSDKTDPPKYQLMTGKQIYEERLKTRDEKASSKTGSVQEKRIKMSTVTEQHDFSTKIKQIQEWIDKKYHVKIVLYQKPISDGPEKMLTFFDQILDTMREKATYHSMPSVTGEGRSTCVLRQLSKKEIQKLKLAEKNKDTQKENGSNITDSDVTKQ
;
A
#
# COMPACT_ATOMS: atom_id res chain seq x y z
N MET A 1 -25.79 47.23 15.07
CA MET A 1 -24.41 47.69 14.83
C MET A 1 -23.36 47.04 15.76
N THR A 2 -23.71 46.65 16.99
CA THR A 2 -22.76 46.07 17.99
C THR A 2 -22.36 44.60 17.73
N SER A 3 -23.26 43.78 17.16
CA SER A 3 -23.02 42.35 16.88
C SER A 3 -21.92 42.08 15.84
N LEU A 4 -21.82 42.92 14.79
CA LEU A 4 -20.80 42.79 13.74
C LEU A 4 -19.40 43.14 14.25
N TYR A 5 -19.30 44.06 15.21
CA TYR A 5 -18.03 44.47 15.81
C TYR A 5 -17.44 43.37 16.70
N LEU A 6 -18.28 42.73 17.51
CA LEU A 6 -17.88 41.58 18.34
C LEU A 6 -17.42 40.39 17.51
N LYS A 7 -18.11 40.08 16.39
CA LYS A 7 -17.66 39.02 15.47
C LYS A 7 -16.31 39.32 14.84
N ARG A 8 -16.04 40.58 14.43
CA ARG A 8 -14.73 40.98 13.91
C ARG A 8 -13.62 40.87 14.96
N LEU A 9 -13.89 41.26 16.20
CA LEU A 9 -12.92 41.14 17.30
C LEU A 9 -12.59 39.67 17.62
N LEU A 10 -13.60 38.80 17.68
CA LEU A 10 -13.42 37.36 17.89
C LEU A 10 -12.62 36.70 16.76
N ASP A 11 -12.91 37.08 15.52
CA ASP A 11 -12.22 36.52 14.35
C ASP A 11 -10.77 37.04 14.24
N GLN A 12 -10.52 38.27 14.68
CA GLN A 12 -9.18 38.84 14.77
C GLN A 12 -8.35 38.22 15.91
N ALA A 13 -8.98 37.88 17.04
CA ALA A 13 -8.35 37.14 18.13
C ALA A 13 -7.96 35.72 17.69
N ARG A 14 -8.87 35.00 17.03
CA ARG A 14 -8.63 33.64 16.52
C ARG A 14 -7.45 33.59 15.52
N ARG A 15 -7.32 34.57 14.62
CA ARG A 15 -6.19 34.61 13.66
C ARG A 15 -4.84 34.80 14.34
N LYS A 16 -4.77 35.53 15.46
CA LYS A 16 -3.51 35.72 16.20
C LYS A 16 -3.06 34.44 16.90
N GLU A 17 -3.99 33.65 17.45
CA GLU A 17 -3.68 32.37 18.10
C GLU A 17 -3.14 31.33 17.11
N VAL A 18 -3.76 31.21 15.94
CA VAL A 18 -3.31 30.26 14.90
C VAL A 18 -1.91 30.60 14.40
N ASN A 19 -1.61 31.89 14.22
CA ASN A 19 -0.28 32.37 13.80
C ASN A 19 0.79 32.16 14.88
N TYR A 20 0.42 32.22 16.17
CA TYR A 20 1.33 31.93 17.27
C TYR A 20 1.68 30.44 17.34
N ILE A 21 0.67 29.56 17.20
CA ILE A 21 0.86 28.11 17.20
C ILE A 21 1.72 27.65 16.01
N THR A 22 1.49 28.20 14.81
CA THR A 22 2.29 27.85 13.62
C THR A 22 3.75 28.28 13.75
N ARG A 23 4.06 29.43 14.37
CA ARG A 23 5.45 29.83 14.66
C ARG A 23 6.11 28.93 15.70
N TYR A 24 5.38 28.52 16.74
CA TYR A 24 5.92 27.64 17.78
C TYR A 24 6.27 26.24 17.25
N ILE A 25 5.43 25.67 16.37
CA ILE A 25 5.71 24.38 15.73
C ILE A 25 6.90 24.48 14.77
N ALA A 26 7.06 25.59 14.05
CA ALA A 26 8.20 25.79 13.15
C ALA A 26 9.56 25.82 13.89
N SER A 27 9.60 26.30 15.13
CA SER A 27 10.83 26.29 15.94
C SER A 27 11.23 24.91 16.48
N LEU A 28 10.31 23.94 16.52
CA LEU A 28 10.58 22.58 17.03
C LEU A 28 11.13 21.62 15.96
N THR A 29 11.09 22.00 14.67
CA THR A 29 11.40 21.08 13.54
C THR A 29 12.77 21.31 12.92
N VAL A 30 13.63 22.17 13.48
CA VAL A 30 14.98 22.42 12.94
C VAL A 30 16.01 21.59 13.71
N GLN A 31 16.39 20.44 13.15
CA GLN A 31 17.61 19.72 13.50
C GLN A 31 18.63 19.91 12.36
N PRO A 32 19.77 20.57 12.59
CA PRO A 32 20.86 20.58 11.61
C PRO A 32 21.72 19.32 11.75
N GLU A 33 21.78 18.53 10.68
CA GLU A 33 22.76 17.45 10.52
C GLU A 33 24.18 18.03 10.47
N LYS A 34 25.10 17.35 11.17
CA LYS A 34 26.47 17.81 11.43
C LYS A 34 27.36 17.70 10.18
N ASN A 35 28.07 18.79 9.93
CA ASN A 35 29.13 18.97 8.95
C ASN A 35 30.28 17.96 9.11
N THR A 36 30.76 17.43 7.99
CA THR A 36 32.15 16.97 7.80
C THR A 36 32.85 17.95 6.84
N ALA A 37 33.88 18.61 7.35
CA ALA A 37 34.74 19.53 6.62
C ALA A 37 36.03 18.82 6.11
N ILE A 38 36.87 19.58 5.40
CA ILE A 38 38.28 19.31 4.99
C ILE A 38 38.34 18.67 3.58
N THR A 39 38.91 19.26 2.52
CA THR A 39 39.91 20.34 2.36
C THR A 39 39.89 20.88 0.92
N GLN A 40 40.24 22.16 0.78
CA GLN A 40 40.59 22.79 -0.49
C GLN A 40 42.08 22.59 -0.77
N THR A 41 42.43 22.18 -2.00
CA THR A 41 43.81 22.33 -2.50
C THR A 41 43.82 22.63 -4.00
N TRP A 42 44.11 23.91 -4.29
CA TRP A 42 44.90 24.49 -5.36
C TRP A 42 44.69 24.08 -6.84
N LEU A 43 44.09 25.05 -7.55
CA LEU A 43 44.42 25.53 -8.89
C LEU A 43 45.73 25.01 -9.51
N LYS A 44 45.59 24.32 -10.65
CA LYS A 44 46.50 24.48 -11.79
C LYS A 44 45.68 24.70 -13.06
N ALA A 45 45.74 25.92 -13.58
CA ALA A 45 45.33 26.25 -14.93
C ALA A 45 46.44 25.86 -15.90
N VAL A 46 46.12 25.07 -16.94
CA VAL A 46 46.96 24.97 -18.15
C VAL A 46 46.04 24.89 -19.37
N HIS A 47 46.05 26.02 -20.08
CA HIS A 47 46.00 26.20 -21.53
C HIS A 47 44.96 25.49 -22.39
N ALA A 48 44.17 26.34 -23.02
CA ALA A 48 43.34 26.12 -24.19
C ALA A 48 44.12 25.54 -25.37
N LYS A 49 43.53 24.54 -26.02
CA LYS A 49 43.63 24.34 -27.47
C LYS A 49 42.23 24.14 -28.04
N LYS A 50 41.92 25.02 -28.99
CA LYS A 50 40.74 25.00 -29.85
C LYS A 50 41.08 24.04 -30.98
N ASP A 51 40.30 22.99 -31.17
CA ASP A 51 40.23 22.29 -32.45
C ASP A 51 38.76 21.99 -32.77
N SER A 52 38.45 22.29 -34.02
CA SER A 52 37.15 22.34 -34.67
C SER A 52 36.66 20.99 -35.17
N CYS A 53 35.33 20.87 -35.29
CA CYS A 53 34.63 19.89 -36.12
C CYS A 53 34.77 18.43 -35.64
N SER A 54 33.78 17.57 -35.66
CA SER A 54 32.61 17.48 -36.52
C SER A 54 31.52 16.69 -35.79
N ARG A 55 30.30 16.95 -36.23
CA ARG A 55 29.03 16.31 -35.89
C ARG A 55 29.14 14.78 -35.88
N ALA A 56 29.26 14.19 -34.69
CA ALA A 56 28.98 12.78 -34.47
C ALA A 56 27.76 12.65 -33.55
N PHE A 57 26.67 12.15 -34.12
CA PHE A 57 25.44 11.82 -33.44
C PHE A 57 25.68 10.58 -32.57
N CYS A 58 26.28 10.77 -31.39
CA CYS A 58 26.34 9.72 -30.39
C CYS A 58 24.98 9.62 -29.71
N ILE A 59 24.19 8.63 -30.11
CA ILE A 59 23.11 8.09 -29.28
C ILE A 59 23.77 7.73 -27.95
N LYS A 60 23.58 8.58 -26.93
CA LYS A 60 23.73 8.16 -25.54
C LYS A 60 22.66 7.10 -25.34
N VAL A 61 23.02 5.84 -25.53
CA VAL A 61 22.37 4.76 -24.81
C VAL A 61 22.61 5.10 -23.36
N ILE A 62 21.64 5.79 -22.75
CA ILE A 62 21.53 5.84 -21.31
C ILE A 62 21.19 4.40 -20.94
N GLU A 63 22.23 3.60 -20.71
CA GLU A 63 22.12 2.39 -19.94
C GLU A 63 21.71 2.84 -18.54
N GLU A 64 20.41 3.02 -18.35
CA GLU A 64 19.82 3.01 -17.02
C GLU A 64 20.21 1.68 -16.41
N LYS A 65 21.25 1.70 -15.59
CA LYS A 65 21.56 0.62 -14.66
C LYS A 65 20.32 0.41 -13.82
N ARG A 66 19.45 -0.50 -14.26
CA ARG A 66 18.37 -1.07 -13.48
C ARG A 66 19.03 -1.69 -12.26
N LYS A 67 19.14 -0.93 -11.17
CA LYS A 67 19.46 -1.46 -9.84
C LYS A 67 18.40 -2.52 -9.58
N LYS A 68 18.76 -3.79 -9.80
CA LYS A 68 17.99 -4.94 -9.34
C LYS A 68 17.78 -4.71 -7.84
N LYS A 69 16.58 -4.29 -7.47
CA LYS A 69 16.14 -4.19 -6.07
C LYS A 69 16.33 -5.60 -5.51
N ARG A 70 17.40 -5.84 -4.74
CA ARG A 70 17.65 -7.13 -4.09
C ARG A 70 16.36 -7.45 -3.34
N GLN A 71 15.66 -8.51 -3.72
CA GLN A 71 14.46 -8.95 -3.02
C GLN A 71 14.83 -9.12 -1.55
N SER A 72 14.31 -8.24 -0.69
CA SER A 72 14.43 -8.30 0.77
C SER A 72 13.70 -9.51 1.36
N ASN A 73 13.01 -10.29 0.53
CA ASN A 73 12.12 -11.38 0.94
C ASN A 73 12.84 -12.74 1.07
N ALA A 74 14.16 -12.79 0.89
CA ALA A 74 14.92 -14.03 0.98
C ALA A 74 15.20 -14.51 2.43
N ARG A 75 14.76 -13.76 3.46
CA ARG A 75 15.06 -14.07 4.88
C ARG A 75 13.91 -14.71 5.65
N GLU A 76 12.79 -15.02 5.00
CA GLU A 76 11.61 -15.52 5.70
C GLU A 76 11.49 -17.06 5.72
N THR A 77 12.50 -17.77 5.25
CA THR A 77 12.57 -19.23 5.32
C THR A 77 13.36 -19.64 6.56
N ILE A 78 12.76 -20.48 7.39
CA ILE A 78 13.41 -21.03 8.60
C ILE A 78 14.58 -21.91 8.12
N GLU A 79 15.80 -21.46 8.32
CA GLU A 79 17.01 -22.11 7.84
C GLU A 79 18.07 -22.24 8.94
N SER A 80 18.85 -23.32 8.86
CA SER A 80 20.01 -23.49 9.73
C SER A 80 21.08 -22.49 9.31
N VAL A 81 21.57 -21.71 10.27
CA VAL A 81 22.61 -20.70 10.09
C VAL A 81 23.99 -21.36 9.93
N GLY A 82 24.12 -22.60 10.42
CA GLY A 82 25.39 -23.32 10.47
C GLY A 82 26.40 -22.65 11.42
N ARG A 83 27.69 -22.76 11.10
CA ARG A 83 28.80 -22.29 11.95
C ARG A 83 29.15 -20.80 11.78
N ARG A 84 28.68 -20.15 10.71
CA ARG A 84 29.04 -18.77 10.38
C ARG A 84 28.05 -17.79 11.01
N ILE A 85 28.25 -17.51 12.28
CA ILE A 85 27.40 -16.58 13.05
C ILE A 85 28.07 -15.20 13.07
N PRO A 86 27.39 -14.11 12.65
CA PRO A 86 28.01 -12.79 12.57
C PRO A 86 28.14 -12.07 13.92
N TYR A 87 27.41 -12.51 14.96
CA TYR A 87 27.37 -11.87 16.27
C TYR A 87 28.21 -12.60 17.31
N ASN A 88 28.77 -11.84 18.25
CA ASN A 88 29.61 -12.39 19.34
C ASN A 88 28.78 -12.82 20.56
N ILE A 89 27.75 -12.05 20.91
CA ILE A 89 26.86 -12.32 22.04
C ILE A 89 25.48 -12.66 21.46
N ILE A 90 24.91 -13.76 21.96
CA ILE A 90 23.69 -14.35 21.44
C ILE A 90 22.82 -14.81 22.60
N ARG A 91 21.50 -14.60 22.51
CA ARG A 91 20.54 -15.25 23.42
C ARG A 91 20.13 -16.60 22.85
N LEU A 92 20.42 -17.68 23.59
CA LEU A 92 20.22 -19.06 23.14
C LEU A 92 18.99 -19.68 23.78
N ILE A 93 18.12 -20.27 22.96
CA ILE A 93 17.01 -21.12 23.40
C ILE A 93 17.33 -22.57 23.09
N ASP A 94 17.02 -23.46 24.02
CA ASP A 94 17.13 -24.90 23.85
C ASP A 94 15.99 -25.48 22.97
N GLU A 95 16.12 -26.74 22.57
CA GLU A 95 15.13 -27.47 21.77
C GLU A 95 13.76 -27.57 22.46
N ASN A 96 13.77 -27.64 23.80
CA ASN A 96 12.58 -27.72 24.64
C ASN A 96 11.93 -26.34 24.89
N GLY A 97 12.49 -25.26 24.32
CA GLY A 97 12.04 -23.89 24.56
C GLY A 97 12.60 -23.26 25.84
N THR A 98 13.47 -23.95 26.57
CA THR A 98 14.15 -23.42 27.76
C THR A 98 15.17 -22.36 27.36
N ASP A 99 15.09 -21.17 27.94
CA ASP A 99 16.06 -20.11 27.72
C ASP A 99 17.38 -20.43 28.44
N LYS A 100 18.48 -20.47 27.72
CA LYS A 100 19.84 -20.67 28.26
C LYS A 100 20.53 -19.33 28.58
N GLY A 101 19.86 -18.21 28.29
CA GLY A 101 20.37 -16.87 28.52
C GLY A 101 21.34 -16.42 27.44
N GLU A 102 22.13 -15.42 27.78
CA GLU A 102 23.10 -14.80 26.89
C GLU A 102 24.44 -15.53 26.96
N MET A 103 24.97 -15.90 25.81
CA MET A 103 26.20 -16.67 25.70
C MET A 103 27.09 -16.12 24.59
N HIS A 104 28.40 -16.30 24.75
CA HIS A 104 29.34 -16.04 23.68
C HIS A 104 29.20 -17.08 22.56
N ARG A 105 29.38 -16.66 21.31
CA ARG A 105 29.31 -17.50 20.10
C ARG A 105 30.08 -18.81 20.23
N GLY A 106 31.27 -18.78 20.83
CA GLY A 106 32.10 -19.97 21.03
C GLY A 106 31.42 -21.05 21.88
N ASN A 107 30.74 -20.65 22.95
CA ASN A 107 30.01 -21.58 23.82
C ASN A 107 28.79 -22.17 23.11
N VAL A 108 28.10 -21.36 22.30
CA VAL A 108 26.96 -21.82 21.49
C VAL A 108 27.41 -22.89 20.48
N LEU A 109 28.52 -22.66 19.77
CA LEU A 109 29.07 -23.64 18.83
C LEU A 109 29.46 -24.94 19.53
N ARG A 110 30.03 -24.85 20.74
CA ARG A 110 30.36 -26.03 21.54
C ARG A 110 29.13 -26.84 21.93
N ILE A 111 28.05 -26.19 22.40
CA ILE A 111 26.78 -26.87 22.73
C ILE A 111 26.17 -27.52 21.47
N MET A 112 26.26 -26.82 20.33
CA MET A 112 25.79 -27.32 19.05
C MET A 112 26.53 -28.60 18.64
N ASP A 113 27.87 -28.64 18.79
CA ASP A 113 28.69 -29.81 18.47
C ASP A 113 28.49 -30.94 19.50
N GLU A 114 28.38 -30.64 20.80
CA GLU A 114 28.13 -31.62 21.87
C GLU A 114 26.80 -32.36 21.69
N ARG A 115 25.78 -31.67 21.18
CA ARG A 115 24.44 -32.24 20.98
C ARG A 115 24.14 -32.65 19.54
N GLY A 116 25.02 -32.33 18.59
CA GLY A 116 24.81 -32.61 17.17
C GLY A 116 23.58 -31.91 16.56
N MET A 117 23.22 -30.74 17.09
CA MET A 117 22.02 -30.00 16.68
C MET A 117 22.31 -28.87 15.69
N ASN A 118 21.26 -28.30 15.09
CA ASN A 118 21.37 -27.13 14.22
C ASN A 118 20.97 -25.85 14.96
N LEU A 119 21.66 -24.75 14.63
CA LEU A 119 21.33 -23.43 15.13
C LEU A 119 20.46 -22.67 14.13
N ILE A 120 19.30 -22.20 14.57
CA ILE A 120 18.37 -21.40 13.78
C ILE A 120 18.29 -19.99 14.35
N LEU A 121 18.24 -19.01 13.46
CA LEU A 121 17.96 -17.64 13.83
C LEU A 121 16.45 -17.42 13.94
N LEU A 122 15.98 -17.07 15.15
CA LEU A 122 14.56 -16.77 15.38
C LEU A 122 14.25 -15.28 15.15
N SER A 123 15.10 -14.39 15.66
CA SER A 123 14.94 -12.94 15.46
C SER A 123 16.28 -12.21 15.56
N ASP A 124 16.59 -11.46 14.50
CA ASP A 124 17.71 -10.50 14.43
C ASP A 124 17.37 -9.13 15.04
N LYS A 125 16.10 -8.88 15.40
CA LYS A 125 15.64 -7.52 15.80
C LYS A 125 15.96 -7.18 17.25
N THR A 126 16.25 -8.17 18.07
CA THR A 126 16.58 -7.99 19.49
C THR A 126 18.09 -7.85 19.63
N ASP A 127 18.54 -7.02 20.56
CA ASP A 127 19.93 -6.95 20.99
C ASP A 127 20.02 -7.50 22.42
N PRO A 128 20.58 -8.69 22.68
CA PRO A 128 21.24 -9.59 21.72
C PRO A 128 20.27 -10.39 20.82
N PRO A 129 20.72 -10.83 19.63
CA PRO A 129 19.92 -11.60 18.68
C PRO A 129 19.55 -12.97 19.24
N LYS A 130 18.34 -13.44 18.90
CA LYS A 130 17.74 -14.65 19.48
C LYS A 130 17.91 -15.84 18.55
N TYR A 131 18.57 -16.88 19.04
CA TYR A 131 18.81 -18.13 18.33
C TYR A 131 18.22 -19.31 19.08
N GLN A 132 17.82 -20.36 18.36
CA GLN A 132 17.26 -21.58 18.93
C GLN A 132 17.99 -22.81 18.38
N LEU A 133 18.25 -23.79 19.26
CA LEU A 133 18.72 -25.11 18.88
C LEU A 133 17.55 -25.98 18.46
N MET A 134 17.67 -26.65 17.32
CA MET A 134 16.67 -27.58 16.83
C MET A 134 17.29 -28.76 16.09
N THR A 135 16.56 -29.87 16.10
CA THR A 135 16.86 -31.04 15.28
C THR A 135 16.35 -30.84 13.85
N GLY A 136 17.02 -31.41 12.84
CA GLY A 136 16.63 -31.28 11.41
C GLY A 136 15.16 -31.64 11.12
N LYS A 137 14.59 -32.59 11.87
CA LYS A 137 13.17 -32.95 11.80
C LYS A 137 12.25 -31.79 12.23
N GLN A 138 12.56 -31.12 13.34
CA GLN A 138 11.81 -29.96 13.82
C GLN A 138 11.85 -28.80 12.81
N ILE A 139 13.02 -28.55 12.20
CA ILE A 139 13.16 -27.54 11.13
C ILE A 139 12.20 -27.85 9.97
N TYR A 140 12.12 -29.12 9.56
CA TYR A 140 11.23 -29.52 8.49
C TYR A 140 9.75 -29.30 8.85
N GLU A 141 9.34 -29.69 10.07
CA GLU A 141 7.98 -29.50 10.57
C GLU A 141 7.62 -28.01 10.65
N GLU A 142 8.51 -27.17 11.17
CA GLU A 142 8.30 -25.72 11.22
C GLU A 142 8.24 -25.08 9.84
N ARG A 143 9.06 -25.54 8.89
CA ARG A 143 8.99 -25.09 7.49
C ARG A 143 7.65 -25.44 6.86
N LEU A 144 7.13 -26.63 7.14
CA LEU A 144 5.84 -27.07 6.63
C LEU A 144 4.71 -26.22 7.22
N LYS A 145 4.69 -26.06 8.56
CA LYS A 145 3.75 -25.16 9.25
C LYS A 145 3.79 -23.75 8.70
N THR A 146 4.99 -23.17 8.58
CA THR A 146 5.19 -21.82 8.02
C THR A 146 4.69 -21.72 6.57
N ARG A 147 4.86 -22.78 5.77
CA ARG A 147 4.37 -22.82 4.39
C ARG A 147 2.84 -22.84 4.35
N ASP A 148 2.21 -23.64 5.21
CA ASP A 148 0.75 -23.76 5.30
C ASP A 148 0.12 -22.47 5.85
N GLU A 149 0.75 -21.86 6.84
CA GLU A 149 0.41 -20.53 7.35
C GLU A 149 0.56 -19.47 6.27
N LYS A 150 1.66 -19.46 5.51
CA LYS A 150 1.82 -18.54 4.37
C LYS A 150 0.79 -18.80 3.27
N ALA A 151 0.43 -20.05 3.02
CA ALA A 151 -0.58 -20.41 2.02
C ALA A 151 -1.98 -19.94 2.43
N SER A 152 -2.34 -20.10 3.70
CA SER A 152 -3.62 -19.65 4.26
C SER A 152 -3.68 -18.13 4.47
N SER A 153 -2.56 -17.51 4.85
CA SER A 153 -2.40 -16.06 5.04
C SER A 153 -2.02 -15.31 3.76
N LYS A 154 -2.19 -15.91 2.57
CA LYS A 154 -2.20 -15.23 1.25
C LYS A 154 -3.32 -14.18 1.11
N THR A 155 -3.64 -13.45 2.17
CA THR A 155 -3.98 -12.03 2.10
C THR A 155 -2.73 -11.30 1.57
N GLY A 156 -2.43 -11.50 0.29
CA GLY A 156 -1.33 -10.81 -0.37
C GLY A 156 -1.51 -9.31 -0.19
N SER A 157 -0.39 -8.58 -0.15
CA SER A 157 -0.41 -7.11 -0.21
C SER A 157 -1.36 -6.70 -1.34
N VAL A 158 -2.46 -6.03 -1.00
CA VAL A 158 -3.46 -5.62 -1.99
C VAL A 158 -2.78 -4.64 -2.94
N GLN A 159 -2.51 -5.08 -4.16
CA GLN A 159 -1.83 -4.21 -5.13
C GLN A 159 -2.84 -3.19 -5.66
N GLU A 160 -2.41 -1.93 -5.74
CA GLU A 160 -3.16 -0.89 -6.42
C GLU A 160 -2.83 -0.91 -7.92
N LYS A 161 -3.85 -1.06 -8.77
CA LYS A 161 -3.77 -0.88 -10.22
C LYS A 161 -4.38 0.46 -10.59
N ARG A 162 -3.76 1.18 -11.52
CA ARG A 162 -4.22 2.50 -11.97
C ARG A 162 -4.76 2.43 -13.39
N ILE A 163 -5.95 2.97 -13.61
CA ILE A 163 -6.54 3.13 -14.95
C ILE A 163 -6.85 4.61 -15.21
N LYS A 164 -6.60 5.05 -16.44
CA LYS A 164 -6.86 6.40 -16.90
C LYS A 164 -8.05 6.40 -17.86
N MET A 165 -9.01 7.27 -17.62
CA MET A 165 -10.19 7.46 -18.49
C MET A 165 -10.36 8.92 -18.84
N SER A 166 -11.01 9.19 -19.97
CA SER A 166 -11.50 10.53 -20.34
C SER A 166 -13.00 10.59 -20.09
N THR A 167 -13.55 11.75 -19.74
CA THR A 167 -15.01 11.93 -19.66
C THR A 167 -15.68 11.82 -21.04
N VAL A 168 -14.98 12.27 -22.09
CA VAL A 168 -15.42 12.12 -23.48
C VAL A 168 -14.79 10.83 -24.03
N THR A 169 -15.40 9.69 -23.72
CA THR A 169 -14.96 8.36 -24.18
C THR A 169 -16.07 7.72 -25.01
N GLU A 170 -15.70 6.99 -26.06
CA GLU A 170 -16.64 6.22 -26.88
C GLU A 170 -17.18 5.00 -26.13
N GLN A 171 -18.41 4.57 -26.45
CA GLN A 171 -19.08 3.46 -25.77
C GLN A 171 -18.27 2.14 -25.82
N HIS A 172 -17.57 1.89 -26.93
CA HIS A 172 -16.73 0.69 -27.08
C HIS A 172 -15.54 0.71 -26.12
N ASP A 173 -14.81 1.81 -26.08
CA ASP A 173 -13.67 2.01 -25.18
C ASP A 173 -14.07 1.94 -23.70
N PHE A 174 -15.23 2.54 -23.37
CA PHE A 174 -15.81 2.48 -22.04
C PHE A 174 -16.05 1.04 -21.58
N SER A 175 -16.69 0.24 -22.43
CA SER A 175 -17.01 -1.17 -22.15
C SER A 175 -15.75 -2.01 -21.96
N THR A 176 -14.72 -1.80 -22.79
CA THR A 176 -13.44 -2.51 -22.67
C THR A 176 -12.74 -2.21 -21.35
N LYS A 177 -12.74 -0.94 -20.92
CA LYS A 177 -12.13 -0.54 -19.65
C LYS A 177 -12.93 -1.01 -18.43
N ILE A 178 -14.26 -1.10 -18.52
CA ILE A 178 -15.06 -1.75 -17.45
C ILE A 178 -14.69 -3.22 -17.31
N LYS A 179 -14.60 -3.98 -18.40
CA LYS A 179 -14.18 -5.40 -18.35
C LYS A 179 -12.82 -5.54 -17.69
N GLN A 180 -11.87 -4.67 -18.03
CA GLN A 180 -10.56 -4.64 -17.39
C GLN A 180 -10.63 -4.35 -15.88
N ILE A 181 -11.48 -3.41 -15.46
CA ILE A 181 -11.69 -3.10 -14.04
C ILE A 181 -12.31 -4.30 -13.31
N GLN A 182 -13.30 -4.96 -13.92
CA GLN A 182 -13.94 -6.16 -13.36
C GLN A 182 -12.93 -7.29 -13.16
N GLU A 183 -12.08 -7.57 -14.16
CA GLU A 183 -11.01 -8.58 -14.05
C GLU A 183 -10.03 -8.28 -12.92
N TRP A 184 -9.71 -7.00 -12.68
CA TRP A 184 -8.81 -6.62 -11.59
C TRP A 184 -9.47 -6.78 -10.22
N ILE A 185 -10.76 -6.49 -10.13
CA ILE A 185 -11.53 -6.63 -8.89
C ILE A 185 -11.75 -8.11 -8.55
N ASP A 186 -12.00 -8.95 -9.55
CA ASP A 186 -12.08 -10.40 -9.38
C ASP A 186 -10.76 -10.99 -8.84
N LYS A 187 -9.62 -10.39 -9.23
CA LYS A 187 -8.27 -10.71 -8.71
C LYS A 187 -7.95 -10.03 -7.37
N LYS A 188 -8.92 -9.37 -6.73
CA LYS A 188 -8.80 -8.66 -5.43
C LYS A 188 -7.80 -7.50 -5.42
N TYR A 189 -7.62 -6.83 -6.56
CA TYR A 189 -6.83 -5.60 -6.61
C TYR A 189 -7.67 -4.38 -6.22
N HIS A 190 -7.02 -3.37 -5.63
CA HIS A 190 -7.62 -2.05 -5.53
C HIS A 190 -7.40 -1.33 -6.86
N VAL A 191 -8.47 -0.75 -7.41
CA VAL A 191 -8.41 -0.08 -8.71
C VAL A 191 -8.56 1.41 -8.50
N LYS A 192 -7.48 2.16 -8.71
CA LYS A 192 -7.50 3.61 -8.71
C LYS A 192 -7.83 4.12 -10.11
N ILE A 193 -9.02 4.69 -10.25
CA ILE A 193 -9.48 5.30 -11.50
C ILE A 193 -9.10 6.77 -11.46
N VAL A 194 -8.43 7.23 -12.52
CA VAL A 194 -8.11 8.63 -12.74
C VAL A 194 -8.85 9.11 -13.98
N LEU A 195 -9.83 9.98 -13.78
CA LEU A 195 -10.57 10.64 -14.85
C LEU A 195 -9.88 11.94 -15.23
N TYR A 196 -9.75 12.16 -16.53
CA TYR A 196 -9.27 13.39 -17.12
C TYR A 196 -10.42 14.03 -17.89
N GLN A 197 -10.71 15.28 -17.58
CA GLN A 197 -11.65 16.09 -18.31
C GLN A 197 -10.89 16.98 -19.30
N LYS A 198 -11.42 17.12 -20.51
CA LYS A 198 -10.89 18.12 -21.45
C LYS A 198 -11.22 19.51 -20.90
N PRO A 199 -10.33 20.50 -21.03
CA PRO A 199 -10.47 21.82 -20.39
C PRO A 199 -11.72 22.61 -20.82
N ILE A 200 -12.40 22.20 -21.88
CA ILE A 200 -13.57 22.86 -22.46
C ILE A 200 -14.90 22.21 -21.99
N SER A 201 -14.83 21.07 -21.30
CA SER A 201 -15.90 20.06 -21.26
C SER A 201 -16.65 19.97 -19.92
N ASP A 202 -17.09 21.10 -19.36
CA ASP A 202 -18.00 21.19 -18.20
C ASP A 202 -17.37 21.16 -16.78
N GLY A 203 -18.22 21.43 -15.77
CA GLY A 203 -17.84 21.45 -14.35
C GLY A 203 -17.49 20.08 -13.75
N PRO A 204 -17.05 20.05 -12.47
CA PRO A 204 -16.63 18.83 -11.78
C PRO A 204 -17.76 17.80 -11.58
N GLU A 205 -19.02 18.24 -11.64
CA GLU A 205 -20.21 17.40 -11.42
C GLU A 205 -20.29 16.24 -12.40
N LYS A 206 -19.97 16.46 -13.68
CA LYS A 206 -20.01 15.40 -14.70
C LYS A 206 -19.01 14.28 -14.41
N MET A 207 -17.91 14.59 -13.72
CA MET A 207 -16.93 13.58 -13.32
C MET A 207 -17.49 12.69 -12.21
N LEU A 208 -18.26 13.28 -11.27
CA LEU A 208 -18.89 12.55 -10.18
C LEU A 208 -19.95 11.58 -10.73
N THR A 209 -20.85 12.07 -11.59
CA THR A 209 -21.88 11.23 -12.23
C THR A 209 -21.27 10.10 -13.07
N PHE A 210 -20.12 10.35 -13.70
CA PHE A 210 -19.40 9.32 -14.46
C PHE A 210 -18.87 8.19 -13.56
N PHE A 211 -18.42 8.51 -12.34
CA PHE A 211 -18.04 7.48 -11.38
C PHE A 211 -19.24 6.67 -10.90
N ASP A 212 -20.38 7.31 -10.70
CA ASP A 212 -21.62 6.62 -10.32
C ASP A 212 -22.06 5.67 -11.44
N GLN A 213 -22.01 6.10 -12.69
CA GLN A 213 -22.29 5.25 -13.86
C GLN A 213 -21.37 4.02 -13.92
N ILE A 214 -20.08 4.19 -13.65
CA ILE A 214 -19.13 3.07 -13.58
C ILE A 214 -19.56 2.11 -12.47
N LEU A 215 -19.87 2.62 -11.27
CA LEU A 215 -20.22 1.79 -10.13
C LEU A 215 -21.53 1.03 -10.37
N ASP A 216 -22.56 1.67 -10.91
CA ASP A 216 -23.85 1.06 -11.21
C ASP A 216 -23.71 -0.12 -12.17
N THR A 217 -22.82 -0.01 -13.16
CA THR A 217 -22.56 -1.09 -14.12
C THR A 217 -21.96 -2.35 -13.48
N MET A 218 -21.35 -2.23 -12.30
CA MET A 218 -20.64 -3.32 -11.61
C MET A 218 -20.98 -3.42 -10.11
N ARG A 219 -22.19 -2.98 -9.75
CA ARG A 219 -22.68 -2.86 -8.36
C ARG A 219 -22.63 -4.16 -7.57
N GLU A 220 -22.77 -5.29 -8.27
CA GLU A 220 -22.73 -6.63 -7.66
C GLU A 220 -21.36 -6.99 -7.09
N LYS A 221 -20.27 -6.47 -7.69
CA LYS A 221 -18.90 -6.92 -7.41
C LYS A 221 -18.07 -5.91 -6.62
N ALA A 222 -18.40 -4.62 -6.70
CA ALA A 222 -17.48 -3.57 -6.28
C ALA A 222 -18.13 -2.50 -5.40
N THR A 223 -17.30 -1.88 -4.55
CA THR A 223 -17.64 -0.69 -3.76
C THR A 223 -16.50 0.32 -3.79
N TYR A 224 -16.80 1.57 -3.42
CA TYR A 224 -15.76 2.57 -3.16
C TYR A 224 -14.94 2.17 -1.93
N HIS A 225 -13.62 2.13 -2.11
CA HIS A 225 -12.67 2.21 -1.01
C HIS A 225 -12.39 3.67 -0.63
N SER A 226 -12.21 4.53 -1.63
CA SER A 226 -12.06 5.97 -1.48
C SER A 226 -13.06 6.67 -2.41
N MET A 227 -13.85 7.57 -1.83
CA MET A 227 -14.87 8.33 -2.53
C MET A 227 -14.26 9.20 -3.64
N PRO A 228 -15.03 9.50 -4.70
CA PRO A 228 -14.56 10.34 -5.79
C PRO A 228 -14.19 11.74 -5.28
N SER A 229 -12.95 12.15 -5.52
CA SER A 229 -12.43 13.46 -5.12
C SER A 229 -11.81 14.17 -6.31
N VAL A 230 -12.17 15.44 -6.46
CA VAL A 230 -11.59 16.35 -7.46
C VAL A 230 -10.24 16.84 -6.94
N THR A 231 -9.15 16.60 -7.70
CA THR A 231 -7.78 16.90 -7.26
C THR A 231 -7.31 18.30 -7.72
N GLY A 232 -8.05 18.98 -8.61
CA GLY A 232 -7.87 20.42 -8.87
C GLY A 232 -7.35 20.85 -10.26
N GLU A 233 -7.24 19.95 -11.24
CA GLU A 233 -6.76 20.28 -12.62
C GLU A 233 -7.58 19.59 -13.71
N GLY A 234 -8.92 19.58 -13.58
CA GLY A 234 -9.77 18.73 -14.45
C GLY A 234 -9.46 17.24 -14.28
N ARG A 235 -8.97 16.85 -13.09
CA ARG A 235 -8.67 15.48 -12.70
C ARG A 235 -9.46 15.10 -11.47
N SER A 236 -10.10 13.95 -11.56
CA SER A 236 -10.81 13.35 -10.43
C SER A 236 -10.36 11.92 -10.25
N THR A 237 -10.26 11.50 -8.99
CA THR A 237 -9.80 10.15 -8.67
C THR A 237 -10.76 9.45 -7.74
N CYS A 238 -10.96 8.16 -7.95
CA CYS A 238 -11.62 7.27 -6.99
C CYS A 238 -10.82 5.97 -6.86
N VAL A 239 -11.03 5.25 -5.77
CA VAL A 239 -10.46 3.91 -5.59
C VAL A 239 -11.59 2.92 -5.34
N LEU A 240 -11.65 1.89 -6.19
CA LEU A 240 -12.59 0.79 -6.08
C LEU A 240 -11.93 -0.42 -5.42
N ARG A 241 -12.75 -1.18 -4.69
CA ARG A 241 -12.40 -2.47 -4.11
C ARG A 241 -13.47 -3.52 -4.39
N GLN A 242 -13.10 -4.78 -4.22
CA GLN A 242 -14.06 -5.86 -4.20
C GLN A 242 -14.97 -5.76 -2.98
N LEU A 243 -16.23 -6.12 -3.17
CA LEU A 243 -17.22 -6.23 -2.11
C LEU A 243 -16.83 -7.31 -1.09
N SER A 244 -16.93 -7.01 0.20
CA SER A 244 -16.67 -7.99 1.26
C SER A 244 -17.73 -9.10 1.27
N LYS A 245 -17.37 -10.30 1.74
CA LYS A 245 -18.32 -11.43 1.87
C LYS A 245 -19.58 -11.04 2.65
N LYS A 246 -19.43 -10.21 3.69
CA LYS A 246 -20.54 -9.70 4.52
C LYS A 246 -21.43 -8.72 3.74
N GLU A 247 -20.82 -7.87 2.92
CA GLU A 247 -21.54 -6.88 2.09
C GLU A 247 -22.30 -7.60 0.96
N ILE A 248 -21.70 -8.61 0.32
CA ILE A 248 -22.37 -9.47 -0.69
C ILE A 248 -23.61 -10.16 -0.08
N GLN A 249 -23.48 -10.73 1.12
CA GLN A 249 -24.61 -11.37 1.80
C GLN A 249 -25.76 -10.40 2.07
N LYS A 250 -25.46 -9.16 2.47
CA LYS A 250 -26.46 -8.11 2.69
C LYS A 250 -27.18 -7.73 1.39
N LEU A 251 -26.45 -7.61 0.27
CA LEU A 251 -27.08 -7.34 -1.03
C LEU A 251 -28.04 -8.46 -1.44
N LYS A 252 -27.62 -9.73 -1.32
CA LYS A 252 -28.47 -10.89 -1.62
C LYS A 252 -29.72 -10.96 -0.73
N LEU A 253 -29.59 -10.62 0.56
CA LEU A 253 -30.72 -10.55 1.48
C LEU A 253 -31.70 -9.43 1.08
N ALA A 254 -31.17 -8.28 0.66
CA ALA A 254 -31.98 -7.15 0.22
C ALA A 254 -32.71 -7.42 -1.11
N GLU A 255 -32.10 -8.17 -2.03
CA GLU A 255 -32.75 -8.65 -3.27
C GLU A 255 -33.91 -9.59 -2.94
N LYS A 256 -33.67 -10.61 -2.09
CA LYS A 256 -34.71 -11.57 -1.68
C LYS A 256 -35.93 -10.88 -1.05
N ASN A 257 -35.72 -9.87 -0.21
CA ASN A 257 -36.81 -9.13 0.43
C ASN A 257 -37.62 -8.27 -0.57
N LYS A 258 -37.00 -7.79 -1.67
CA LYS A 258 -37.70 -7.01 -2.70
C LYS A 258 -38.60 -7.90 -3.56
N ASP A 259 -38.19 -9.13 -3.82
CA ASP A 259 -38.99 -10.08 -4.62
C ASP A 259 -40.24 -10.52 -3.84
N THR A 260 -40.11 -10.80 -2.55
CA THR A 260 -41.25 -11.15 -1.67
C THR A 260 -42.28 -10.01 -1.53
N GLN A 261 -41.86 -8.75 -1.60
CA GLN A 261 -42.81 -7.62 -1.55
C GLN A 261 -43.54 -7.38 -2.88
N LYS A 262 -42.95 -7.77 -4.02
CA LYS A 262 -43.63 -7.70 -5.32
C LYS A 262 -44.70 -8.79 -5.48
N GLU A 263 -44.44 -10.01 -5.01
CA GLU A 263 -45.41 -11.12 -5.04
C GLU A 263 -46.62 -10.87 -4.12
N ASN A 264 -46.42 -10.21 -2.98
CA ASN A 264 -47.52 -9.85 -2.08
C ASN A 264 -48.37 -8.67 -2.58
N GLY A 265 -47.85 -7.84 -3.50
CA GLY A 265 -48.58 -6.71 -4.10
C GLY A 265 -49.46 -7.10 -5.29
N SER A 266 -49.19 -8.22 -5.96
CA SER A 266 -49.97 -8.71 -7.11
C SER A 266 -51.19 -9.57 -6.73
N ASN A 267 -51.29 -10.04 -5.49
CA ASN A 267 -52.39 -10.89 -5.04
C ASN A 267 -53.62 -10.13 -4.49
N ILE A 268 -53.64 -8.79 -4.54
CA ILE A 268 -54.71 -7.95 -3.94
C ILE A 268 -55.63 -7.29 -4.99
N THR A 269 -55.35 -7.40 -6.30
CA THR A 269 -56.08 -6.65 -7.34
C THR A 269 -57.02 -7.47 -8.24
N ASP A 270 -57.46 -8.66 -7.83
CA ASP A 270 -58.36 -9.51 -8.64
C ASP A 270 -59.63 -10.03 -7.91
N SER A 271 -60.00 -9.42 -6.77
CA SER A 271 -61.17 -9.87 -5.99
C SER A 271 -62.27 -8.81 -5.79
N ASP A 272 -62.41 -7.82 -6.67
CA ASP A 272 -63.49 -6.82 -6.53
C ASP A 272 -64.06 -6.31 -7.88
N VAL A 273 -64.52 -7.23 -8.73
CA VAL A 273 -65.49 -6.93 -9.82
C VAL A 273 -66.46 -8.10 -9.99
N THR A 274 -67.31 -8.38 -8.98
CA THR A 274 -68.61 -9.03 -9.22
C THR A 274 -69.52 -8.83 -8.02
N LYS A 275 -70.28 -7.73 -8.01
CA LYS A 275 -71.61 -7.59 -7.39
C LYS A 275 -72.13 -6.16 -7.56
N GLN A 276 -72.88 -5.94 -8.65
CA GLN A 276 -74.25 -5.41 -8.68
C GLN A 276 -74.61 -5.02 -10.11
#